data_AF-A0A7N2LLP5-F1
#
_entry.id   AF-A0A7N2LLP5-F1
#
_cell.length_a   1.000
_cell.length_b   1.000
_cell.length_c   1.000
_cell.angle_alpha   90.00
_cell.angle_beta   90.00
_cell.angle_gamma   90.00
#
_symmetry.space_group_name_H-M   'P 1'
#
loop_
_entity.id
_entity.type
_entity.pdbx_description
1 polymer ?
#
loop_
_entity_poly.entity_id
_entity_poly.type
_entity_poly.pdbx_seq_one_letter_code
_entity_poly.pdbx_strand_id
1 'polypeptide(L)'
;MADDVADGLRNMKLTSDDEEVIPISDEGRLEALESCSLSLIGKFLTCKPFNKRASKNTLRRAWGLENSLQIIEVGQNLFQFKFQLEFDMVRILQDGPWSFDN
;
A
#
# COMPACT_ATOMS: atom_id res chain seq x y z
N MET A 1 -8.39 25.25 -14.09
CA MET A 1 -8.22 24.01 -13.28
C MET A 1 -7.26 24.22 -12.11
N ALA A 2 -5.98 24.54 -12.32
CA ALA A 2 -5.06 24.82 -11.21
C ALA A 2 -5.42 26.12 -10.46
N ASP A 3 -5.77 27.17 -11.21
CA ASP A 3 -6.19 28.46 -10.63
C ASP A 3 -7.50 28.35 -9.83
N ASP A 4 -8.45 27.53 -10.29
CA ASP A 4 -9.72 27.30 -9.57
C ASP A 4 -9.50 26.62 -8.20
N VAL A 5 -8.52 25.71 -8.12
CA VAL A 5 -8.16 25.04 -6.86
C VAL A 5 -7.44 26.01 -5.92
N ALA A 6 -6.56 26.86 -6.46
CA ALA A 6 -5.87 27.88 -5.69
C ALA A 6 -6.83 28.92 -5.10
N ASP A 7 -7.82 29.37 -5.87
CA ASP A 7 -8.87 30.30 -5.39
C ASP A 7 -9.78 29.65 -4.35
N GLY A 8 -10.10 28.36 -4.48
CA GLY A 8 -10.85 27.61 -3.47
C GLY A 8 -10.12 27.52 -2.13
N LEU A 9 -8.81 27.23 -2.15
CA LEU A 9 -7.97 27.15 -0.95
C LEU A 9 -7.75 28.51 -0.29
N ARG A 10 -7.69 29.59 -1.07
CA ARG A 10 -7.47 30.96 -0.55
C ARG A 10 -8.59 31.44 0.37
N ASN A 11 -9.79 30.88 0.23
CA ASN A 11 -10.95 31.17 1.06
C ASN A 11 -11.12 30.21 2.25
N MET A 12 -10.24 29.23 2.39
CA MET A 12 -10.28 28.27 3.48
C MET A 12 -9.79 28.94 4.77
N LYS A 13 -10.68 29.11 5.73
CA LYS A 13 -10.38 29.68 7.05
C LYS A 13 -10.76 28.66 8.11
N LEU A 14 -9.83 28.41 9.03
CA LEU A 14 -10.17 27.71 10.26
C LEU A 14 -11.13 28.59 11.06
N THR A 15 -12.21 27.98 11.52
CA THR A 15 -13.23 28.62 12.35
C THR A 15 -13.02 28.23 13.81
N SER A 16 -13.71 28.90 14.73
CA SER A 16 -13.70 28.51 16.15
C SER A 16 -14.21 27.09 16.38
N ASP A 17 -15.02 26.54 15.47
CA ASP A 17 -15.48 25.16 15.51
C ASP A 17 -14.38 24.15 15.13
N ASP A 18 -13.31 24.61 14.45
CA ASP A 18 -12.13 23.79 14.09
C ASP A 18 -11.00 23.87 15.14
N GLU A 19 -11.20 24.62 16.24
CA GLU A 19 -10.23 24.70 17.34
C GLU A 19 -10.21 23.43 18.22
N GLU A 20 -11.21 22.55 18.07
CA GLU A 20 -11.24 21.28 18.79
C GLU A 20 -10.08 20.38 18.33
N VAL A 21 -9.13 20.15 19.24
CA VAL A 21 -8.07 19.16 19.04
C VAL A 21 -8.73 17.79 19.02
N ILE A 22 -8.65 17.10 17.89
CA ILE A 22 -9.05 15.70 17.78
C ILE A 22 -7.85 14.85 18.18
N PRO A 23 -7.80 14.29 19.41
CA PRO A 23 -6.68 13.46 19.82
C PRO A 23 -6.68 12.16 19.00
N ILE A 24 -5.54 11.84 18.40
CA ILE A 24 -5.34 10.52 17.81
C ILE A 24 -5.05 9.57 18.95
N SER A 25 -5.95 8.62 19.18
CA SER A 25 -5.75 7.59 20.20
C SER A 25 -4.61 6.65 19.80
N ASP A 26 -3.82 6.24 20.79
CA ASP A 26 -2.81 5.19 20.64
C ASP A 26 -3.41 3.77 20.71
N GLU A 27 -4.70 3.67 21.04
CA GLU A 27 -5.44 2.41 21.09
C GLU A 27 -5.33 1.65 19.77
N GLY A 28 -4.92 0.39 19.82
CA GLY A 28 -4.74 -0.46 18.64
C GLY A 28 -3.48 -0.16 17.79
N ARG A 29 -2.66 0.84 18.15
CA ARG A 29 -1.49 1.23 17.34
C ARG A 29 -0.43 0.13 17.31
N LEU A 30 -0.16 -0.50 18.46
CA LEU A 30 0.85 -1.56 18.56
C LEU A 30 0.42 -2.78 17.74
N GLU A 31 -0.82 -3.22 17.90
CA GLU A 31 -1.41 -4.34 17.17
C GLU A 31 -1.40 -4.09 15.66
N ALA A 32 -1.70 -2.86 15.23
CA ALA A 32 -1.62 -2.48 13.82
C ALA A 32 -0.19 -2.58 13.27
N LEU A 33 0.80 -2.11 14.02
CA LEU A 33 2.22 -2.21 13.66
C LEU A 33 2.68 -3.67 13.59
N GLU A 34 2.35 -4.48 14.59
CA GLU A 34 2.69 -5.90 14.64
C GLU A 34 2.05 -6.67 13.47
N SER A 35 0.79 -6.34 13.13
CA SER A 35 0.10 -6.95 11.98
C SER A 35 0.75 -6.64 10.63
N CYS A 36 1.65 -5.65 10.57
CA CYS A 36 2.37 -5.23 9.38
C CYS A 36 3.86 -5.63 9.40
N SER A 37 4.35 -6.26 10.47
CA SER A 37 5.77 -6.63 10.65
C SER A 37 6.34 -7.47 9.50
N LEU A 38 5.57 -8.41 8.96
CA LEU A 38 5.93 -9.24 7.81
C LEU A 38 5.28 -8.75 6.52
N SER A 39 5.39 -7.44 6.25
CA SER A 39 4.80 -6.82 5.07
C SER A 39 5.79 -6.04 4.21
N LEU A 40 5.63 -6.15 2.89
CA LEU A 40 6.24 -5.23 1.93
C LEU A 40 5.18 -4.37 1.26
N ILE A 41 5.54 -3.14 0.94
CA ILE A 41 4.73 -2.24 0.12
C ILE A 41 5.34 -2.20 -1.28
N GLY A 42 4.51 -2.44 -2.30
CA GLY A 42 4.94 -2.43 -3.69
C GLY A 42 3.92 -1.86 -4.66
N LYS A 43 4.40 -1.52 -5.85
CA LYS A 43 3.66 -0.88 -6.94
C LYS A 43 4.05 -1.49 -8.27
N PHE A 44 3.10 -1.68 -9.18
CA PHE A 44 3.42 -2.09 -10.55
C PHE A 44 3.92 -0.87 -11.34
N LEU A 45 5.15 -0.95 -11.85
CA LEU A 45 5.75 0.10 -12.66
C LEU A 45 5.29 -0.01 -14.12
N THR A 46 4.05 0.41 -14.39
CA THR A 46 3.47 0.39 -15.74
C THR A 46 2.59 1.62 -15.99
N CYS A 47 2.59 2.11 -17.23
CA CYS A 47 1.66 3.14 -17.71
C CYS A 47 0.40 2.53 -18.35
N LYS A 48 0.38 1.20 -18.57
CA LYS A 48 -0.74 0.49 -19.18
C LYS A 48 -1.73 0.02 -18.12
N PRO A 49 -3.05 0.00 -18.42
CA PRO A 49 -4.02 -0.70 -17.59
C PRO A 49 -3.61 -2.18 -17.48
N PHE A 50 -3.77 -2.78 -16.30
CA PHE A 50 -3.46 -4.18 -16.07
C PHE A 50 -4.56 -4.86 -15.28
N ASN A 51 -4.72 -6.17 -15.49
CA ASN A 51 -5.67 -6.96 -14.74
C ASN A 51 -5.09 -7.30 -13.35
N LYS A 52 -5.50 -6.54 -12.33
CA LYS A 52 -5.04 -6.71 -10.95
C LYS A 52 -5.17 -8.15 -10.44
N ARG A 53 -6.26 -8.85 -10.76
CA ARG A 53 -6.47 -10.25 -10.33
C ARG A 53 -5.44 -11.16 -10.98
N ALA A 54 -5.23 -11.04 -12.29
CA ALA A 54 -4.23 -11.82 -13.01
C ALA A 54 -2.82 -11.54 -12.47
N SER A 55 -2.43 -10.26 -12.33
CA SER A 55 -1.12 -9.87 -11.83
C SER A 55 -0.83 -10.39 -10.42
N LYS A 56 -1.80 -10.32 -9.50
CA LYS A 56 -1.66 -10.91 -8.15
C LYS A 56 -1.44 -12.42 -8.19
N ASN A 57 -2.13 -13.13 -9.08
CA ASN A 57 -1.94 -14.57 -9.25
C ASN A 57 -0.58 -14.91 -9.87
N THR A 58 -0.12 -14.10 -10.83
CA THR A 58 1.22 -14.23 -11.40
C THR A 58 2.30 -14.02 -10.35
N LEU A 59 2.19 -12.98 -9.51
CA LEU A 59 3.13 -12.75 -8.40
C LEU A 59 3.23 -13.93 -7.45
N ARG A 60 2.08 -14.47 -7.02
CA ARG A 60 2.04 -15.65 -6.15
C ARG A 60 2.81 -16.82 -6.72
N ARG A 61 2.61 -17.13 -8.01
CA ARG A 61 3.31 -18.23 -8.68
C ARG A 61 4.79 -17.94 -8.88
N ALA A 62 5.12 -16.74 -9.34
CA ALA A 62 6.51 -16.34 -9.59
C ALA A 62 7.36 -16.36 -8.31
N TRP A 63 6.75 -16.07 -7.16
CA TRP A 63 7.41 -16.10 -5.86
C TRP A 63 7.35 -17.47 -5.16
N GLY A 64 6.56 -18.42 -5.67
CA GLY A 64 6.32 -19.73 -5.06
C GLY A 64 5.53 -19.66 -3.74
N LEU A 65 4.61 -18.69 -3.64
CA LEU A 65 3.84 -18.38 -2.42
C LEU A 65 2.32 -18.43 -2.68
N GLU A 66 1.85 -19.43 -3.43
CA GLU A 66 0.46 -19.56 -3.85
C GLU A 66 -0.54 -19.52 -2.70
N ASN A 67 -0.18 -20.13 -1.56
CA ASN A 67 -1.07 -20.27 -0.40
C ASN A 67 -0.62 -19.46 0.83
N SER A 68 0.60 -18.92 0.81
CA SER A 68 1.21 -18.23 1.97
C SER A 68 1.29 -16.71 1.82
N LEU A 69 1.01 -16.16 0.62
CA LEU A 69 1.04 -14.72 0.36
C LEU A 69 -0.36 -14.10 0.29
N GLN A 70 -0.63 -13.18 1.20
CA GLN A 70 -1.80 -12.30 1.14
C GLN A 70 -1.44 -10.98 0.46
N ILE A 71 -2.26 -10.55 -0.51
CA ILE A 71 -2.05 -9.31 -1.26
C ILE A 71 -3.26 -8.40 -1.12
N ILE A 72 -3.08 -7.25 -0.47
CA ILE A 72 -4.12 -6.28 -0.14
C ILE A 72 -3.89 -5.00 -0.96
N GLU A 73 -4.96 -4.43 -1.53
CA GLU A 73 -4.88 -3.11 -2.16
C GLU A 73 -5.02 -2.05 -1.08
N VAL A 74 -4.01 -1.20 -0.97
CA VAL A 74 -3.96 -0.13 0.05
C VAL A 74 -3.96 1.27 -0.58
N GLY A 75 -4.06 1.35 -1.91
CA GLY A 75 -4.14 2.61 -2.63
C GLY A 75 -4.15 2.43 -4.14
N GLN A 76 -4.05 3.54 -4.88
CA GLN A 76 -4.02 3.50 -6.33
C GLN A 76 -2.70 2.91 -6.84
N ASN A 77 -2.78 1.67 -7.34
CA ASN A 77 -1.61 0.89 -7.75
C ASN A 77 -0.60 0.72 -6.59
N LEU A 78 -1.11 0.55 -5.37
CA LEU A 78 -0.31 0.32 -4.17
C LEU A 78 -0.83 -0.94 -3.45
N PHE A 79 0.08 -1.86 -3.16
CA PHE A 79 -0.24 -3.17 -2.63
C PHE A 79 0.60 -3.48 -1.40
N GLN A 80 -0.04 -4.06 -0.39
CA GLN A 80 0.63 -4.67 0.74
C GLN A 80 0.73 -6.18 0.49
N PHE A 81 1.95 -6.68 0.57
CA PHE A 81 2.31 -8.09 0.46
C PHE A 81 2.58 -8.61 1.86
N LYS A 82 1.67 -9.38 2.43
CA LYS A 82 1.81 -9.98 3.77
C LYS A 82 2.33 -11.41 3.66
N PHE A 83 3.45 -11.67 4.33
CA PHE A 83 4.16 -12.94 4.35
C PHE A 83 3.90 -13.68 5.67
N GLN A 84 3.99 -15.00 5.65
CA GLN A 84 3.95 -15.83 6.86
C GLN A 84 5.34 -16.01 7.49
N LEU A 85 6.39 -15.94 6.69
CA LEU A 85 7.78 -16.15 7.11
C LEU A 85 8.62 -14.94 6.73
N GLU A 86 9.47 -14.49 7.66
CA GLU A 86 10.45 -13.42 7.42
C GLU A 86 11.42 -13.80 6.29
N PHE A 87 11.82 -15.07 6.22
CA PHE A 87 12.69 -15.58 5.15
C PHE A 87 12.12 -15.29 3.75
N ASP A 88 10.83 -15.55 3.54
CA ASP A 88 10.17 -15.27 2.25
C ASP A 88 10.13 -13.78 1.96
N MET A 89 9.79 -12.96 2.96
CA MET A 89 9.78 -11.50 2.83
C MET A 89 11.15 -10.97 2.41
N VAL A 90 12.21 -11.37 3.11
CA VAL A 90 13.58 -10.93 2.86
C VAL A 90 14.07 -11.41 1.50
N ARG A 91 13.84 -12.68 1.16
CA ARG A 91 14.18 -13.25 -0.15
C ARG A 91 13.54 -12.45 -1.28
N ILE A 92 12.23 -12.24 -1.21
CA ILE A 92 11.50 -11.49 -2.24
C ILE A 92 11.95 -10.03 -2.32
N LEU A 93 12.31 -9.40 -1.19
CA LEU A 93 12.84 -8.04 -1.20
C LEU A 93 14.22 -7.96 -1.86
N GLN A 94 15.11 -8.91 -1.56
CA GLN A 94 16.50 -8.92 -2.04
C GLN A 94 16.63 -9.30 -3.51
N ASP A 95 15.79 -10.23 -3.99
CA ASP A 95 15.80 -10.71 -5.38
C ASP A 95 15.12 -9.73 -6.37
N GLY A 96 14.62 -8.59 -5.89
CA GLY A 96 14.02 -7.54 -6.71
C GLY A 96 15.04 -6.63 -7.42
N PRO A 97 14.61 -5.78 -8.37
CA PRO A 97 13.23 -5.55 -8.80
C PRO A 97 12.69 -6.69 -9.67
N TRP A 98 11.40 -6.99 -9.53
CA TRP A 98 10.79 -8.08 -10.25
C TRP A 98 10.05 -7.63 -11.50
N SER A 99 10.27 -8.36 -12.61
CA SER A 99 9.54 -8.21 -13.87
C SER A 99 8.74 -9.47 -14.19
N PHE A 100 7.51 -9.30 -14.65
CA PHE A 100 6.60 -10.41 -14.97
C PHE A 100 5.88 -10.11 -16.29
N ASP A 101 6.55 -10.43 -17.39
CA ASP A 101 6.00 -10.55 -18.73
C ASP A 101 7.13 -11.18 -19.55
N ASN A 102 6.82 -12.21 -20.33
CA ASN A 102 7.74 -12.81 -21.29
C ASN A 102 7.13 -12.65 -22.69
#